data_AF-A0A973ADB4-F1
#
_entry.id   AF-A0A973ADB4-F1
#
_cell.length_a   1.000
_cell.length_b   1.000
_cell.length_c   1.000
_cell.angle_alpha   90.00
_cell.angle_beta   90.00
_cell.angle_gamma   90.00
#
_symmetry.space_group_name_H-M   'P 1'
#
loop_
_entity.id
_entity.type
_entity.pdbx_description
1 polymer ?
#
loop_
_entity_poly.entity_id
_entity_poly.type
_entity_poly.pdbx_seq_one_letter_code
_entity_poly.pdbx_strand_id
1 'polypeptide(L)'
;EKDLVFASIPDKSGYPAGLEFEIVNAPTLLEVDRETTDPSARHIFHDIFLSHPDRFPQAHLRYEPYLSDLFLLLDTADDYARLEEIFSRLYPKNPVFGLEEIIALAAIKPALFVPK
;
A
#
# COMPACT_ATOMS: atom_id res chain seq x y z
N GLU A 1 -22.91 -11.88 -12.02
CA GLU A 1 -21.73 -11.40 -11.27
C GLU A 1 -22.20 -10.85 -9.93
N LYS A 2 -21.45 -11.08 -8.85
CA LYS A 2 -21.63 -10.28 -7.62
C LYS A 2 -20.79 -9.01 -7.81
N ASP A 3 -21.33 -7.86 -7.43
CA ASP A 3 -20.56 -6.62 -7.45
C ASP A 3 -19.40 -6.71 -6.45
N LEU A 4 -18.22 -6.26 -6.87
CA LEU A 4 -17.06 -6.19 -5.98
C LEU A 4 -17.34 -5.16 -4.87
N VAL A 5 -17.12 -5.57 -3.62
CA VAL A 5 -17.32 -4.70 -2.44
C VAL A 5 -16.01 -4.29 -1.79
N PHE A 6 -14.91 -4.96 -2.17
CA PHE A 6 -13.57 -4.69 -1.66
C PHE A 6 -12.53 -4.87 -2.77
N ALA A 7 -11.55 -3.97 -2.84
CA ALA A 7 -10.37 -4.16 -3.65
C ALA A 7 -9.14 -3.68 -2.88
N SER A 8 -8.02 -4.39 -3.01
CA SER A 8 -6.79 -4.05 -2.29
C SER A 8 -5.54 -4.27 -3.10
N ILE A 9 -4.47 -3.58 -2.71
CA ILE A 9 -3.10 -3.99 -2.96
C ILE A 9 -2.66 -4.83 -1.74
N PRO A 10 -2.67 -6.17 -1.82
CA PRO A 10 -2.29 -7.00 -0.68
C PRO A 10 -0.77 -7.03 -0.46
N ASP A 11 -0.36 -7.60 0.66
CA ASP A 11 1.03 -8.02 0.87
C ASP A 11 1.54 -8.84 -0.31
N LYS A 12 2.78 -8.59 -0.72
CA LYS A 12 3.41 -9.24 -1.89
C LYS A 12 2.57 -9.07 -3.17
N SER A 13 1.89 -7.94 -3.31
CA SER A 13 1.22 -7.52 -4.55
C SER A 13 2.19 -7.22 -5.69
N GLY A 14 3.47 -6.98 -5.38
CA GLY A 14 4.46 -6.49 -6.34
C GLY A 14 4.55 -4.96 -6.38
N TYR A 15 3.69 -4.23 -5.66
CA TYR A 15 3.89 -2.80 -5.43
C TYR A 15 4.95 -2.54 -4.35
N PRO A 16 5.57 -1.33 -4.34
CA PRO A 16 6.41 -0.86 -3.23
C PRO A 16 5.68 -0.86 -1.90
N ALA A 17 6.42 -1.11 -0.81
CA ALA A 17 5.89 -0.89 0.53
C ALA A 17 5.64 0.61 0.75
N GLY A 18 4.48 0.99 1.27
CA GLY A 18 4.03 2.37 1.41
C GLY A 18 3.18 2.91 0.25
N LEU A 19 2.82 2.06 -0.73
CA LEU A 19 1.85 2.37 -1.80
C LEU A 19 0.59 1.50 -1.73
N GLU A 20 0.37 0.84 -0.60
CA GLU A 20 -0.83 0.04 -0.36
C GLU A 20 -2.07 0.94 -0.33
N PHE A 21 -3.15 0.46 -0.90
CA PHE A 21 -4.46 1.08 -0.76
C PHE A 21 -5.56 0.03 -0.74
N GLU A 22 -6.68 0.46 -0.19
CA GLU A 22 -7.89 -0.33 -0.05
C GLU A 22 -9.08 0.49 -0.53
N ILE A 23 -9.95 -0.14 -1.31
CA ILE A 23 -11.19 0.42 -1.80
C ILE A 23 -12.30 -0.44 -1.24
N VAL A 24 -13.20 0.17 -0.47
CA VAL A 24 -14.32 -0.53 0.14
C VAL A 24 -15.63 0.16 -0.19
N ASN A 25 -16.65 -0.63 -0.49
CA ASN A 25 -18.01 -0.14 -0.65
C ASN A 25 -18.52 0.43 0.70
N ALA A 26 -18.94 1.69 0.73
CA ALA A 26 -19.30 2.38 1.96
C ALA A 26 -20.43 1.67 2.77
N PRO A 27 -21.56 1.23 2.17
CA PRO A 27 -22.54 0.42 2.88
C PRO A 27 -21.96 -0.82 3.56
N THR A 28 -21.06 -1.54 2.87
CA THR A 28 -20.41 -2.74 3.40
C THR A 28 -19.50 -2.40 4.59
N LEU A 29 -18.73 -1.31 4.50
CA LEU A 29 -17.89 -0.83 5.60
C LEU A 29 -18.72 -0.49 6.85
N LEU A 30 -19.86 0.17 6.68
CA LEU A 30 -20.77 0.53 7.79
C LEU A 30 -21.48 -0.68 8.41
N GLU A 31 -21.70 -1.74 7.65
CA GLU A 31 -22.18 -3.03 8.18
C GLU A 31 -21.11 -3.66 9.07
N VAL A 32 -19.88 -3.77 8.56
CA VAL A 32 -18.73 -4.33 9.30
C VAL A 32 -18.45 -3.56 10.59
N ASP A 33 -18.49 -2.23 10.58
CA ASP A 33 -18.27 -1.41 11.78
C ASP A 33 -19.30 -1.71 12.90
N ARG A 34 -20.57 -1.98 12.55
CA ARG A 34 -21.61 -2.31 13.55
C ARG A 34 -21.41 -3.68 14.18
N GLU A 35 -20.80 -4.61 13.46
CA GLU A 35 -20.60 -5.99 13.90
C GLU A 35 -19.27 -6.19 14.64
N THR A 36 -18.28 -5.36 14.34
CA THR A 36 -16.90 -5.57 14.80
C THR A 36 -16.67 -4.96 16.18
N THR A 37 -16.63 -5.80 17.21
CA THR A 37 -16.34 -5.38 18.58
C THR A 37 -14.88 -5.56 18.99
N ASP A 38 -14.13 -6.40 18.28
CA ASP A 38 -12.73 -6.69 18.61
C ASP A 38 -11.82 -5.47 18.28
N PRO A 39 -11.06 -4.94 19.25
CA PRO A 39 -10.24 -3.75 19.03
C PRO A 39 -9.15 -3.93 17.96
N SER A 40 -8.56 -5.13 17.86
CA SER A 40 -7.53 -5.43 16.88
C SER A 40 -8.11 -5.46 15.46
N ALA A 41 -9.27 -6.09 15.28
CA ALA A 41 -10.00 -6.10 14.02
C ALA A 41 -10.46 -4.69 13.61
N ARG A 42 -10.77 -3.80 14.56
CA ARG A 42 -11.05 -2.38 14.24
C ARG A 42 -9.82 -1.60 13.79
N HIS A 43 -8.63 -1.98 14.25
CA HIS A 43 -7.38 -1.35 13.86
C HIS A 43 -6.89 -1.86 12.50
N ILE A 44 -6.98 -3.17 12.27
CA ILE A 44 -6.54 -3.86 11.04
C ILE A 44 -7.78 -4.34 10.27
N PHE A 45 -8.61 -3.38 9.85
CA PHE A 45 -9.96 -3.68 9.38
C PHE A 45 -10.00 -4.45 8.07
N HIS A 46 -8.99 -4.32 7.20
CA HIS A 46 -8.93 -5.07 5.94
C HIS A 46 -8.88 -6.58 6.13
N ASP A 47 -8.34 -7.08 7.26
CA ASP A 47 -8.27 -8.51 7.55
C ASP A 47 -9.66 -9.14 7.60
N ILE A 48 -10.69 -8.37 7.99
CA ILE A 48 -12.09 -8.82 7.99
C ILE A 48 -12.54 -9.18 6.57
N PHE A 49 -12.15 -8.37 5.58
CA PHE A 49 -12.50 -8.57 4.17
C PHE A 49 -11.68 -9.71 3.56
N LEU A 50 -10.37 -9.71 3.79
CA LEU A 50 -9.45 -10.71 3.26
C LEU A 50 -9.79 -12.12 3.76
N SER A 51 -10.21 -12.26 5.02
CA SER A 51 -10.53 -13.56 5.63
C SER A 51 -11.90 -14.13 5.24
N HIS A 52 -12.77 -13.35 4.59
CA HIS A 52 -14.14 -13.78 4.25
C HIS A 52 -14.53 -13.50 2.79
N PRO A 53 -13.83 -14.05 1.77
CA PRO A 53 -14.13 -13.82 0.36
C PRO A 53 -15.53 -14.27 -0.08
N ASP A 54 -16.12 -15.25 0.60
CA ASP A 54 -17.49 -15.70 0.32
C ASP A 54 -18.54 -14.63 0.68
N ARG A 55 -18.25 -13.87 1.74
CA ARG A 55 -19.08 -12.76 2.25
C ARG A 55 -18.78 -11.46 1.51
N PHE A 56 -17.51 -11.21 1.19
CA PHE A 56 -17.03 -9.99 0.57
C PHE A 56 -16.39 -10.30 -0.80
N PRO A 57 -17.17 -10.26 -1.89
CA PRO A 57 -16.63 -10.33 -3.24
C PRO A 57 -15.53 -9.28 -3.44
N GLN A 58 -14.32 -9.74 -3.76
CA GLN A 58 -13.14 -8.90 -3.72
C GLN A 58 -12.18 -9.13 -4.89
N ALA A 59 -11.37 -8.10 -5.17
CA ALA A 59 -10.31 -8.15 -6.15
C ALA A 59 -8.98 -7.69 -5.55
N HIS A 60 -7.88 -8.22 -6.08
CA HIS A 60 -6.53 -7.81 -5.67
C HIS A 60 -5.77 -7.25 -6.87
N LEU A 61 -5.23 -6.05 -6.70
CA LEU A 61 -4.35 -5.46 -7.68
C LEU A 61 -2.93 -5.96 -7.43
N ARG A 62 -2.29 -6.42 -8.50
CA ARG A 62 -0.92 -6.90 -8.50
C ARG A 62 -0.13 -6.15 -9.55
N TYR A 63 1.16 -5.98 -9.31
CA TYR A 63 2.08 -5.30 -10.19
C TYR A 63 3.20 -6.23 -10.61
N GLU A 64 3.49 -6.23 -11.90
CA GLU A 64 4.63 -6.93 -12.50
C GLU A 64 5.42 -5.92 -13.35
N PRO A 65 6.76 -5.85 -13.21
CA PRO A 65 7.62 -6.68 -12.35
C PRO A 65 7.48 -6.36 -10.86
N TYR A 66 7.77 -7.32 -9.98
CA TYR A 66 7.79 -7.11 -8.53
C TYR A 66 8.73 -5.95 -8.12
N LEU A 67 8.16 -4.92 -7.50
CA LEU A 67 8.85 -3.75 -6.92
C LEU A 67 8.88 -3.80 -5.38
N SER A 68 8.70 -4.98 -4.79
CA SER A 68 8.62 -5.15 -3.34
C SER A 68 9.94 -4.87 -2.61
N ASP A 69 11.04 -4.68 -3.33
CA ASP A 69 12.32 -4.21 -2.78
C ASP A 69 12.35 -2.68 -2.57
N LEU A 70 11.30 -1.97 -2.95
CA LEU A 70 11.18 -0.53 -2.75
C LEU A 70 10.41 -0.22 -1.46
N PHE A 71 11.11 0.28 -0.43
CA PHE A 71 10.50 0.65 0.85
C PHE A 71 10.31 2.15 0.99
N LEU A 72 9.05 2.58 0.97
CA LEU A 72 8.60 3.98 1.04
C LEU A 72 7.80 4.29 2.33
N LEU A 73 7.81 3.38 3.30
CA LEU A 73 7.23 3.59 4.64
C LEU A 73 8.03 4.62 5.44
N LEU A 74 7.38 5.22 6.43
CA LEU A 74 7.95 6.19 7.38
C LEU A 74 7.59 5.81 8.81
N ASP A 75 8.39 4.93 9.42
CA ASP A 75 8.18 4.47 10.80
C ASP A 75 9.33 4.90 11.73
N THR A 76 10.53 5.11 11.17
CA THR A 76 11.76 5.37 11.91
C THR A 76 12.50 6.62 11.42
N ALA A 77 13.50 7.06 12.19
CA ALA A 77 14.40 8.14 11.76
C ALA A 77 15.24 7.76 10.53
N ASP A 78 15.59 6.48 10.38
CA ASP A 78 16.30 5.99 9.19
C ASP A 78 15.40 6.02 7.94
N ASP A 79 14.10 5.73 8.10
CA ASP A 79 13.12 5.90 7.02
C ASP A 79 12.98 7.37 6.61
N TYR A 80 12.91 8.28 7.60
CA TYR A 80 12.85 9.71 7.33
C TYR A 80 14.07 10.19 6.52
N ALA A 81 15.29 9.83 6.94
CA ALA A 81 16.51 10.22 6.24
C ALA A 81 16.56 9.65 4.81
N ARG A 82 16.04 8.43 4.61
CA ARG A 82 15.92 7.80 3.29
C ARG A 82 14.94 8.55 2.40
N LEU A 83 13.74 8.85 2.90
CA LEU A 83 12.72 9.60 2.18
C LEU A 83 13.17 11.03 1.88
N GLU A 84 13.85 11.71 2.81
CA GLU A 84 14.43 13.03 2.59
C GLU A 84 15.39 13.02 1.39
N GLU A 85 16.26 12.01 1.29
CA GLU A 85 17.19 11.84 0.17
C GLU A 85 16.48 11.50 -1.15
N ILE A 86 15.34 10.79 -1.13
CA ILE A 86 14.51 10.57 -2.32
C ILE A 86 13.89 11.91 -2.77
N PHE A 87 13.27 12.63 -1.85
CA PHE A 87 12.60 13.90 -2.13
C PHE A 87 13.60 14.97 -2.60
N SER A 88 14.81 15.05 -2.01
CA SER A 88 15.85 16.00 -2.42
C SER A 88 16.25 15.86 -3.89
N ARG A 89 16.08 14.66 -4.47
CA ARG A 89 16.44 14.33 -5.86
C ARG A 89 15.31 14.53 -6.84
N LEU A 90 14.09 14.17 -6.45
CA LEU A 90 12.92 14.13 -7.33
C LEU A 90 12.12 15.44 -7.28
N TYR A 91 11.87 15.96 -6.08
CA TYR A 91 11.00 17.11 -5.86
C TYR A 91 11.45 18.38 -6.61
N PRO A 92 12.75 18.76 -6.65
CA PRO A 92 13.19 19.95 -7.40
C PRO A 92 13.00 19.84 -8.92
N LYS A 93 12.86 18.63 -9.46
CA LYS A 93 12.69 18.37 -10.90
C LYS A 93 11.22 18.26 -11.28
N ASN A 94 10.44 17.57 -10.45
CA ASN A 94 9.02 17.35 -10.62
C ASN A 94 8.38 17.28 -9.22
N PRO A 95 7.62 18.28 -8.75
CA PRO A 95 7.01 18.26 -7.42
C PRO A 95 5.82 17.28 -7.30
N VAL A 96 5.34 16.74 -8.42
CA VAL A 96 4.26 15.74 -8.48
C VAL A 96 4.76 14.41 -9.02
N PHE A 97 6.04 14.09 -8.78
CA PHE A 97 6.64 12.82 -9.17
C PHE A 97 5.84 11.64 -8.60
N GLY A 98 5.80 10.54 -9.36
CA GLY A 98 5.07 9.35 -9.00
C GLY A 98 5.95 8.11 -8.96
N LEU A 99 5.30 6.96 -9.10
CA LEU A 99 5.96 5.66 -9.08
C LEU A 99 6.99 5.51 -10.23
N GLU A 100 6.74 6.13 -11.39
CA GLU A 100 7.66 6.06 -12.53
C GLU A 100 9.03 6.67 -12.22
N GLU A 101 9.08 7.86 -11.62
CA GLU A 101 10.34 8.48 -11.21
C GLU A 101 11.01 7.73 -10.05
N ILE A 102 10.22 7.12 -9.16
CA ILE A 102 10.74 6.29 -8.08
C ILE A 102 11.44 5.05 -8.65
N ILE A 103 10.82 4.35 -9.61
CA ILE A 103 11.42 3.20 -10.30
C ILE A 103 12.70 3.63 -11.02
N ALA A 104 12.68 4.77 -11.71
CA ALA A 104 13.85 5.28 -12.41
C ALA A 104 15.01 5.61 -11.44
N LEU A 105 14.71 6.17 -10.27
CA LEU A 105 15.70 6.43 -9.22
C LEU A 105 16.23 5.12 -8.60
N ALA A 106 15.36 4.13 -8.37
CA ALA A 106 15.76 2.84 -7.83
C ALA A 106 16.70 2.08 -8.77
N ALA A 107 16.48 2.17 -10.09
CA ALA A 107 17.35 1.56 -11.08
C ALA A 107 18.80 2.08 -11.01
N ILE A 108 19.01 3.33 -10.58
CA ILE A 108 20.33 3.96 -10.47
C ILE A 108 20.89 3.96 -9.03
N LYS A 109 20.02 3.85 -8.02
CA LYS A 109 20.39 3.87 -6.58
C LYS A 109 19.55 2.87 -5.78
N PRO A 110 19.70 1.56 -6.01
CA PRO A 110 18.86 0.55 -5.35
C PRO A 110 19.03 0.54 -3.82
N ALA A 111 20.24 0.79 -3.31
CA ALA A 111 20.51 0.85 -1.87
C ALA A 111 19.76 1.99 -1.14
N LEU A 112 19.22 2.97 -1.87
CA LEU A 112 18.40 4.04 -1.30
C LEU A 112 16.99 3.55 -0.92
N PHE A 113 16.59 2.34 -1.28
CA PHE A 113 15.23 1.86 -1.03
C PHE A 113 15.18 0.68 -0.06
N VAL A 114 16.32 0.25 0.47
CA VAL A 114 16.41 -0.86 1.41
C VAL A 114 16.50 -0.28 2.84
N PRO A 115 15.61 -0.69 3.77
CA PRO A 115 15.73 -0.34 5.18
C PRO A 115 17.07 -0.83 5.75
N LYS A 116 17.62 -0.10 6.72
CA LYS A 116 18.85 -0.49 7.41
C LYS A 116 18.58 -1.45 8.56
#